data_AF-A0A7R8VWS8-F1
#
_entry.id   AF-A0A7R8VWS8-F1
#
_cell.length_a   1.000
_cell.length_b   1.000
_cell.length_c   1.000
_cell.angle_alpha   90.00
_cell.angle_beta   90.00
_cell.angle_gamma   90.00
#
_symmetry.space_group_name_H-M   'P 1'
#
loop_
_entity.id
_entity.type
_entity.pdbx_description
1 polymer ?
#
loop_
_entity_poly.entity_id
_entity_poly.type
_entity_poly.pdbx_seq_one_letter_code
_entity_poly.pdbx_strand_id
1 'polypeptide(L)'
;MWLKDVLHGYYMTGMEYRLLVERLLNTCLVPFTLPAEERMKKLYHLLGTIDDNATKAFIELQKHQLAVRRCVAEWMELHRRPKSAERDKDIVNKTIVLSKFLPEPVKAQEFLTKFSSHLFGDNLLLIGMETIVRPDVACKECAEATSLVLKKLGQPVMTNLYYNTVKMLLERVSSVMIDHESLKILVGYVEDCLKGGNLVEEVGLHPNSAGERGLKLLMVCSTLFF
;
A
#
# COMPACT_ATOMS: atom_id res chain seq x y z
N MET A 1 1.95 -22.18 9.99
CA MET A 1 2.30 -22.83 8.71
C MET A 1 1.91 -21.94 7.52
N TRP A 2 0.63 -21.56 7.37
CA TRP A 2 0.13 -20.81 6.20
C TRP A 2 0.71 -19.40 5.93
N LEU A 3 1.14 -18.66 6.97
CA LEU A 3 1.58 -17.27 6.88
C LEU A 3 2.91 -17.08 6.12
N LYS A 4 3.84 -18.02 6.33
CA LYS A 4 5.17 -18.03 5.70
C LYS A 4 5.06 -18.37 4.21
N ASP A 5 4.17 -19.31 3.89
CA ASP A 5 3.93 -19.76 2.51
C ASP A 5 3.33 -18.63 1.65
N VAL A 6 2.47 -17.78 2.22
CA VAL A 6 1.93 -16.59 1.54
C VAL A 6 3.02 -15.59 1.16
N LEU A 7 3.95 -15.27 2.08
CA LEU A 7 5.05 -14.34 1.78
C LEU A 7 6.10 -14.93 0.86
N HIS A 8 6.39 -16.24 0.97
CA HIS A 8 7.27 -16.93 0.02
C HIS A 8 6.69 -16.95 -1.40
N GLY A 9 5.36 -16.97 -1.52
CA GLY A 9 4.64 -16.81 -2.79
C GLY A 9 4.96 -15.49 -3.52
N TYR A 10 5.46 -14.46 -2.84
CA TYR A 10 5.86 -13.19 -3.49
C TYR A 10 6.98 -13.37 -4.53
N TYR A 11 7.86 -14.36 -4.32
CA TYR A 11 8.91 -14.68 -5.27
C TYR A 11 8.40 -15.44 -6.51
N MET A 12 7.13 -15.85 -6.54
CA MET A 12 6.51 -16.38 -7.76
C MET A 12 6.38 -15.26 -8.81
N THR A 13 6.65 -15.59 -10.06
CA THR A 13 7.01 -14.63 -11.11
C THR A 13 5.84 -13.82 -11.68
N GLY A 14 4.58 -14.15 -11.36
CA GLY A 14 3.40 -13.49 -11.94
C GLY A 14 2.92 -12.26 -11.16
N MET A 15 2.58 -11.17 -11.88
CA MET A 15 2.01 -9.96 -11.29
C MET A 15 0.73 -10.25 -10.50
N GLU A 16 -0.12 -11.16 -10.97
CA GLU A 16 -1.36 -11.55 -10.28
C GLU A 16 -1.09 -12.19 -8.92
N TYR A 17 -0.08 -13.04 -8.82
CA TYR A 17 0.33 -13.65 -7.55
C TYR A 17 0.86 -12.59 -6.58
N ARG A 18 1.68 -11.64 -7.07
CA ARG A 18 2.15 -10.52 -6.23
C ARG A 18 1.00 -9.69 -5.70
N LEU A 19 0.02 -9.36 -6.54
CA LEU A 19 -1.19 -8.64 -6.12
C LEU A 19 -2.04 -9.44 -5.13
N LEU A 20 -2.13 -10.76 -5.31
CA LEU A 20 -2.83 -11.62 -4.37
C LEU A 20 -2.15 -11.63 -3.00
N VAL A 21 -0.82 -11.70 -2.95
CA VAL A 21 -0.04 -11.64 -1.71
C VAL A 21 -0.20 -10.26 -1.05
N GLU A 22 -0.10 -9.17 -1.80
CA GLU A 22 -0.38 -7.80 -1.31
C GLU A 22 -1.78 -7.71 -0.70
N ARG A 23 -2.80 -8.25 -1.39
CA ARG A 23 -4.18 -8.25 -0.91
C ARG A 23 -4.33 -9.06 0.36
N LEU A 24 -3.86 -10.31 0.39
CA LEU A 24 -3.95 -11.18 1.58
C LEU A 24 -3.25 -10.54 2.78
N LEU A 25 -2.09 -9.92 2.57
CA LEU A 25 -1.39 -9.18 3.60
C LEU A 25 -2.28 -8.05 4.16
N ASN A 26 -2.85 -7.22 3.28
CA ASN A 26 -3.61 -6.03 3.64
C ASN A 26 -5.06 -6.30 4.08
N THR A 27 -5.63 -7.47 3.83
CA THR A 27 -7.02 -7.80 4.20
C THR A 27 -7.14 -8.91 5.25
N CYS A 28 -6.12 -9.77 5.38
CA CYS A 28 -6.17 -10.94 6.27
C CYS A 28 -5.12 -10.88 7.37
N LEU A 29 -3.87 -10.53 7.04
CA LEU A 29 -2.76 -10.63 7.99
C LEU A 29 -2.63 -9.38 8.86
N VAL A 30 -2.60 -8.21 8.21
CA VAL A 30 -2.56 -6.89 8.84
C VAL A 30 -3.64 -6.05 8.18
N PRO A 31 -4.93 -6.28 8.51
CA PRO A 31 -6.03 -5.60 7.84
C PRO A 31 -5.93 -4.08 7.97
N PHE A 32 -5.86 -3.37 6.85
CA PHE A 32 -5.72 -1.90 6.86
C PHE A 32 -6.96 -1.19 7.44
N THR A 33 -8.09 -1.89 7.50
CA THR A 33 -9.37 -1.40 8.05
C THR A 33 -9.41 -1.39 9.58
N LEU A 34 -8.46 -2.03 10.25
CA LEU A 34 -8.38 -2.01 11.71
C LEU A 34 -7.84 -0.68 12.23
N PRO A 35 -8.23 -0.28 13.47
CA PRO A 35 -7.58 0.82 14.17
C PRO A 35 -6.06 0.63 14.25
N ALA A 36 -5.31 1.73 14.30
CA ALA A 36 -3.85 1.69 14.28
C ALA A 36 -3.26 0.81 15.40
N GLU A 37 -3.84 0.85 16.61
CA GLU A 37 -3.43 0.04 17.75
C GLU A 37 -3.47 -1.48 17.46
N GLU A 38 -4.61 -1.95 16.94
CA GLU A 38 -4.82 -3.37 16.61
C GLU A 38 -4.00 -3.79 15.38
N ARG A 39 -3.91 -2.90 14.39
CA ARG A 39 -3.11 -3.13 13.18
C ARG A 39 -1.62 -3.30 13.54
N MET A 40 -1.10 -2.46 14.43
CA MET A 40 0.30 -2.53 14.87
C MET A 40 0.60 -3.76 15.74
N LYS A 41 -0.34 -4.22 16.58
CA LYS A 41 -0.18 -5.51 17.30
C LYS A 41 -0.06 -6.68 16.32
N LYS A 42 -0.93 -6.72 15.30
CA LYS A 42 -0.88 -7.76 14.25
C LYS A 42 0.42 -7.70 13.43
N LEU A 43 0.86 -6.50 13.05
CA LEU A 43 2.12 -6.32 12.34
C LEU A 43 3.32 -6.79 13.18
N TYR A 44 3.32 -6.44 14.47
CA TYR A 44 4.38 -6.83 15.40
C TYR A 44 4.39 -8.35 15.59
N HIS A 45 3.24 -8.98 15.79
CA HIS A 45 3.13 -10.43 15.83
C HIS A 45 3.64 -11.09 14.54
N LEU A 46 3.20 -10.60 13.37
CA LEU A 46 3.61 -11.11 12.06
C LEU A 46 5.14 -11.07 11.90
N LEU A 47 5.75 -9.89 12.02
CA LEU A 47 7.20 -9.74 11.82
C LEU A 47 8.01 -10.38 12.96
N GLY A 48 7.40 -10.53 14.14
CA GLY A 48 7.96 -11.27 15.26
C GLY A 48 7.87 -12.79 15.14
N THR A 49 7.16 -13.37 14.18
CA THR A 49 6.98 -14.84 14.08
C THR A 49 7.46 -15.45 12.75
N ILE A 50 7.70 -14.62 11.74
CA ILE A 50 8.25 -15.06 10.46
C ILE A 50 9.79 -15.18 10.51
N ASP A 51 10.36 -15.87 9.52
CA ASP A 51 11.81 -16.01 9.37
C ASP A 51 12.41 -14.91 8.46
N ASP A 52 13.73 -14.93 8.29
CA ASP A 52 14.47 -13.91 7.54
C ASP A 52 14.07 -13.84 6.06
N ASN A 53 13.71 -14.97 5.44
CA ASN A 53 13.30 -15.00 4.03
C ASN A 53 11.94 -14.33 3.86
N ALA A 54 10.98 -14.67 4.71
CA ALA A 54 9.68 -14.01 4.74
C ALA A 54 9.79 -12.52 5.10
N THR A 55 10.73 -12.14 5.96
CA THR A 55 11.03 -10.72 6.28
C THR A 55 11.55 -9.97 5.06
N LYS A 56 12.48 -10.55 4.29
CA LYS A 56 12.97 -9.97 3.03
C LYS A 56 11.84 -9.83 2.00
N ALA A 57 10.96 -10.82 1.88
CA ALA A 57 9.81 -10.76 0.99
C ALA A 57 8.86 -9.62 1.38
N PHE A 58 8.58 -9.45 2.68
CA PHE A 58 7.80 -8.33 3.19
C PHE A 58 8.43 -6.98 2.84
N ILE A 59 9.73 -6.81 3.07
CA ILE A 59 10.48 -5.60 2.71
C ILE A 59 10.34 -5.29 1.22
N GLU A 60 10.55 -6.29 0.36
CA GLU A 60 10.45 -6.11 -1.09
C GLU A 60 9.02 -5.75 -1.54
N LEU A 61 8.00 -6.33 -0.90
CA LEU A 61 6.60 -5.97 -1.14
C LEU A 61 6.34 -4.49 -0.78
N GLN A 62 6.79 -4.04 0.39
CA GLN A 62 6.63 -2.65 0.82
C GLN A 62 7.36 -1.67 -0.12
N LYS A 63 8.60 -1.99 -0.54
CA LYS A 63 9.33 -1.19 -1.54
C LYS A 63 8.59 -1.08 -2.86
N HIS A 64 8.01 -2.19 -3.35
CA HIS A 64 7.23 -2.18 -4.59
C HIS A 64 5.98 -1.31 -4.45
N GLN A 65 5.28 -1.40 -3.32
CA GLN A 65 4.13 -0.55 -3.03
C GLN A 65 4.52 0.93 -3.03
N LEU A 66 5.62 1.30 -2.36
CA LEU A 66 6.13 2.66 -2.33
C LEU A 66 6.52 3.17 -3.73
N ALA A 67 7.14 2.33 -4.54
CA ALA A 67 7.49 2.66 -5.93
C ALA A 67 6.24 2.96 -6.78
N VAL A 68 5.18 2.16 -6.65
CA VAL A 68 3.90 2.41 -7.34
C VAL A 68 3.29 3.72 -6.87
N ARG A 69 3.24 3.96 -5.55
CA ARG A 69 2.69 5.18 -4.97
C ARG A 69 3.43 6.43 -5.44
N ARG A 70 4.76 6.40 -5.44
CA ARG A 70 5.60 7.48 -5.98
C ARG A 70 5.32 7.72 -7.46
N CYS A 71 5.22 6.65 -8.25
CA CYS A 71 4.92 6.77 -9.68
C CYS A 71 3.56 7.44 -9.93
N VAL A 72 2.53 7.10 -9.13
CA VAL A 72 1.22 7.76 -9.22
C VAL A 72 1.28 9.21 -8.74
N ALA A 73 2.03 9.52 -7.68
CA ALA A 73 2.23 10.89 -7.22
C ALA A 73 2.86 11.79 -8.30
N GLU A 74 3.94 11.31 -8.94
CA GLU A 74 4.57 11.97 -10.07
C GLU A 74 3.60 12.13 -11.26
N TRP A 75 2.73 11.15 -11.49
CA TRP A 75 1.71 11.22 -12.53
C TRP A 75 0.62 12.26 -12.21
N MET A 76 0.21 12.41 -10.95
CA MET A 76 -0.75 13.45 -10.53
C MET A 76 -0.16 14.85 -10.70
N GLU A 77 1.11 15.05 -10.38
CA GLU A 77 1.78 16.33 -10.59
C GLU A 77 1.72 16.78 -12.06
N LEU A 78 1.85 15.85 -13.01
CA LEU A 78 1.72 16.17 -14.43
C LEU A 78 0.33 16.71 -14.80
N HIS A 79 -0.74 16.26 -14.14
CA HIS A 79 -2.10 16.74 -14.41
C HIS A 79 -2.33 18.17 -13.92
N ARG A 80 -1.54 18.65 -12.96
CA ARG A 80 -1.55 20.04 -12.48
C ARG A 80 -0.78 21.00 -13.37
N ARG A 81 0.15 20.49 -14.18
CA ARG A 81 0.95 21.33 -15.07
C ARG A 81 0.09 21.95 -16.18
N PRO A 82 0.39 23.22 -16.56
CA PRO A 82 -0.24 23.85 -17.72
C PRO A 82 -0.11 23.00 -18.98
N LYS A 83 -1.11 23.08 -19.88
CA LYS A 83 -1.12 22.28 -21.10
C LYS A 83 0.06 22.62 -22.01
N SER A 84 0.84 21.61 -22.34
CA SER A 84 1.94 21.66 -23.29
C SER A 84 2.13 20.30 -23.97
N ALA A 85 2.75 20.28 -25.14
CA ALA A 85 3.06 19.03 -25.84
C ALA A 85 4.03 18.15 -25.04
N GLU A 86 4.94 18.76 -24.29
CA GLU A 86 5.88 18.06 -23.41
C GLU A 86 5.15 17.38 -22.24
N ARG A 87 4.25 18.10 -21.56
CA ARG A 87 3.41 17.53 -20.49
C ARG A 87 2.60 16.34 -21.01
N ASP A 88 1.97 16.49 -22.17
CA ASP A 88 1.13 15.43 -22.74
C ASP A 88 1.98 14.18 -23.07
N LYS A 89 3.19 14.37 -23.58
CA LYS A 89 4.17 13.28 -23.79
C LYS A 89 4.58 12.62 -22.47
N ASP A 90 4.84 13.39 -21.42
CA ASP A 90 5.22 12.88 -20.10
C ASP A 90 4.10 12.07 -19.46
N ILE A 91 2.84 12.51 -19.61
CA ILE A 91 1.66 11.77 -19.12
C ILE A 91 1.55 10.42 -19.82
N VAL A 92 1.75 10.36 -21.14
CA VAL A 92 1.74 9.09 -21.89
C VAL A 92 2.85 8.17 -21.40
N ASN A 93 4.08 8.69 -21.28
CA ASN A 93 5.23 7.91 -20.80
C ASN A 93 4.99 7.36 -19.39
N LYS A 94 4.46 8.19 -18.48
CA LYS A 94 4.17 7.78 -17.11
C LYS A 94 3.02 6.78 -17.05
N THR A 95 2.02 6.91 -17.90
CA THR A 95 0.93 5.94 -18.07
C THR A 95 1.46 4.57 -18.50
N ILE A 96 2.43 4.51 -19.42
CA ILE A 96 3.10 3.27 -19.85
C ILE A 96 3.88 2.63 -18.69
N VAL A 97 4.56 3.44 -17.87
CA VAL A 97 5.27 2.93 -16.69
C VAL A 97 4.28 2.36 -15.66
N LEU A 98 3.18 3.08 -15.40
CA LEU A 98 2.15 2.65 -14.45
C LEU A 98 1.46 1.35 -14.88
N SER A 99 1.23 1.13 -16.17
CA SER A 99 0.55 -0.07 -16.63
C SER A 99 1.34 -1.35 -16.35
N LYS A 100 2.67 -1.27 -16.25
CA LYS A 100 3.55 -2.41 -15.88
C LYS A 100 3.40 -2.85 -14.43
N PHE A 101 2.76 -2.03 -13.59
CA PHE A 101 2.40 -2.38 -12.22
C PHE A 101 1.05 -3.10 -12.13
N LEU A 102 0.37 -3.37 -13.25
CA LEU A 102 -0.94 -4.00 -13.29
C LEU A 102 -0.90 -5.25 -14.20
N PRO A 103 -1.84 -6.19 -14.02
CA PRO A 103 -2.03 -7.29 -14.96
C PRO A 103 -2.47 -6.74 -16.34
N GLU A 104 -2.21 -7.50 -17.40
CA GLU A 104 -2.55 -7.11 -18.78
C GLU A 104 -2.07 -5.67 -19.14
N PRO A 105 -0.75 -5.38 -19.12
CA PRO A 105 -0.22 -4.01 -19.15
C PRO A 105 -0.66 -3.17 -20.37
N VAL A 106 -0.91 -3.80 -21.52
CA VAL A 106 -1.43 -3.11 -22.71
C VAL A 106 -2.84 -2.57 -22.46
N LYS A 107 -3.72 -3.41 -21.92
CA LYS A 107 -5.10 -3.05 -21.59
C LYS A 107 -5.18 -2.12 -20.39
N ALA A 108 -4.31 -2.32 -19.40
CA ALA A 108 -4.17 -1.40 -18.28
C ALA A 108 -3.76 -0.01 -18.76
N GLN A 109 -2.86 0.11 -19.74
CA GLN A 109 -2.47 1.39 -20.33
C GLN A 109 -3.68 2.10 -20.99
N GLU A 110 -4.53 1.38 -21.72
CA GLU A 110 -5.74 1.96 -22.32
C GLU A 110 -6.69 2.53 -21.25
N PHE A 111 -6.95 1.76 -20.19
CA PHE A 111 -7.82 2.20 -19.10
C PHE A 111 -7.21 3.34 -18.27
N LEU A 112 -5.89 3.34 -18.04
CA LEU A 112 -5.22 4.44 -17.37
C LEU A 112 -5.18 5.71 -18.23
N THR A 113 -5.06 5.57 -19.56
CA THR A 113 -5.19 6.71 -20.49
C THR A 113 -6.59 7.30 -20.41
N LYS A 114 -7.63 6.45 -20.40
CA LYS A 114 -9.01 6.90 -20.19
C LYS A 114 -9.19 7.59 -18.84
N PHE A 115 -8.60 7.04 -17.78
CA PHE A 115 -8.64 7.64 -16.44
C PHE A 115 -7.94 9.00 -16.40
N SER A 116 -6.79 9.15 -17.08
CA SER A 116 -6.12 10.45 -17.27
C SER A 116 -7.05 11.50 -17.88
N SER A 117 -7.78 11.14 -18.93
CA SER A 117 -8.76 12.04 -19.56
C SER A 117 -9.87 12.45 -18.59
N HIS A 118 -10.34 11.53 -17.73
CA HIS A 118 -11.32 11.86 -16.70
C HIS A 118 -10.73 12.80 -15.62
N LEU A 119 -9.47 12.61 -15.22
CA LEU A 119 -8.80 13.50 -14.25
C LEU A 119 -8.71 14.94 -14.75
N PHE A 120 -8.52 15.15 -16.06
CA PHE A 120 -8.57 16.49 -16.64
C PHE A 120 -9.97 17.11 -16.68
N GLY A 121 -11.02 16.30 -16.77
CA GLY A 121 -12.40 16.75 -16.87
C GLY A 121 -13.12 16.91 -15.52
N ASP A 122 -12.58 16.34 -14.44
CA ASP A 122 -13.24 16.30 -13.13
C ASP A 122 -12.27 16.67 -12.00
N ASN A 123 -12.35 17.94 -11.57
CA ASN A 123 -11.47 18.46 -10.51
C ASN A 123 -11.63 17.73 -9.16
N LEU A 124 -12.83 17.24 -8.85
CA LEU A 124 -13.05 16.47 -7.62
C LEU A 124 -12.37 15.10 -7.70
N LEU A 125 -12.34 14.48 -8.89
CA LEU A 125 -11.60 13.25 -9.12
C LEU A 125 -10.09 13.47 -8.94
N LEU A 126 -9.56 14.57 -9.47
CA LEU A 126 -8.15 14.94 -9.34
C LEU A 126 -7.76 15.18 -7.87
N ILE A 127 -8.54 15.97 -7.13
CA ILE A 127 -8.29 16.23 -5.69
C ILE A 127 -8.35 14.92 -4.87
N GLY A 128 -9.30 14.02 -5.20
CA GLY A 128 -9.39 12.71 -4.55
C GLY A 128 -8.11 11.89 -4.74
N MET A 129 -7.58 11.83 -5.97
CA MET A 129 -6.34 11.12 -6.25
C MET A 129 -5.12 11.75 -5.56
N GLU A 130 -5.03 13.08 -5.53
CA GLU A 130 -3.95 13.79 -4.82
C GLU A 130 -3.95 13.49 -3.32
N THR A 131 -5.14 13.46 -2.72
CA THR A 131 -5.31 13.11 -1.31
C THR A 131 -4.77 11.71 -1.03
N ILE A 132 -5.05 10.74 -1.91
CA ILE A 132 -4.60 9.35 -1.75
C ILE A 132 -3.06 9.23 -1.79
N VAL A 133 -2.40 9.99 -2.68
CA VAL A 133 -0.94 9.93 -2.86
C VAL A 133 -0.14 10.89 -1.96
N ARG A 134 -0.83 11.75 -1.21
CA ARG A 134 -0.21 12.72 -0.30
C ARG A 134 0.59 12.02 0.82
N PRO A 135 1.88 12.32 1.05
CA PRO A 135 2.74 11.56 1.97
C PRO A 135 2.24 11.47 3.41
N ASP A 136 1.59 12.52 3.90
CA ASP A 136 1.11 12.69 5.28
C ASP A 136 -0.39 12.38 5.46
N VAL A 137 -1.03 11.77 4.45
CA VAL A 137 -2.45 11.41 4.54
C VAL A 137 -2.68 10.36 5.62
N ALA A 138 -3.62 10.61 6.52
CA ALA A 138 -4.04 9.61 7.51
C ALA A 138 -4.76 8.44 6.83
N CYS A 139 -4.62 7.21 7.36
CA CYS A 139 -5.29 6.03 6.78
C CYS A 139 -6.80 6.23 6.56
N LYS A 140 -7.48 6.88 7.51
CA LYS A 140 -8.93 7.16 7.43
C LYS A 140 -9.28 8.08 6.27
N GLU A 141 -8.57 9.20 6.15
CA GLU A 141 -8.77 10.17 5.07
C GLU A 141 -8.47 9.53 3.70
N CYS A 142 -7.40 8.72 3.62
CA CYS A 142 -7.03 7.98 2.42
C CYS A 142 -8.15 7.01 1.97
N ALA A 143 -8.74 6.26 2.92
CA ALA A 143 -9.83 5.33 2.64
C ALA A 143 -11.10 6.05 2.15
N GLU A 144 -11.44 7.19 2.75
CA GLU A 144 -12.57 8.02 2.33
C GLU A 144 -12.36 8.58 0.92
N ALA A 145 -11.18 9.11 0.63
CA ALA A 145 -10.80 9.59 -0.70
C ALA A 145 -10.85 8.48 -1.76
N THR A 146 -10.33 7.29 -1.47
CA THR A 146 -10.44 6.12 -2.36
C THR A 146 -11.90 5.76 -2.65
N SER A 147 -12.77 5.78 -1.64
CA SER A 147 -14.21 5.52 -1.83
C SER A 147 -14.86 6.54 -2.77
N LEU A 148 -14.53 7.83 -2.61
CA LEU A 148 -15.05 8.90 -3.46
C LEU A 148 -14.59 8.77 -4.91
N VAL A 149 -13.31 8.48 -5.14
CA VAL A 149 -12.78 8.25 -6.49
C VAL A 149 -13.49 7.07 -7.15
N LEU A 150 -13.61 5.93 -6.45
CA LEU A 150 -14.30 4.74 -6.98
C LEU A 150 -15.76 5.01 -7.35
N LYS A 151 -16.51 5.74 -6.51
CA LYS A 151 -17.92 6.09 -6.79
C LYS A 151 -18.07 6.87 -8.11
N LYS A 152 -17.10 7.74 -8.45
CA LYS A 152 -17.10 8.50 -9.70
C LYS A 152 -16.85 7.65 -10.95
N LEU A 153 -16.26 6.46 -10.79
CA LEU A 153 -15.98 5.55 -11.91
C LEU A 153 -17.17 4.67 -12.31
N GLY A 154 -18.26 4.71 -11.54
CA GLY A 154 -19.50 3.97 -11.79
C GLY A 154 -19.67 2.75 -10.89
N GLN A 155 -20.51 1.81 -11.34
CA GLN A 155 -20.92 0.66 -10.51
C GLN A 155 -19.83 -0.42 -10.42
N PRO A 156 -19.65 -1.05 -9.23
CA PRO A 156 -18.66 -2.09 -8.98
C PRO A 156 -19.13 -3.45 -9.54
N VAL A 157 -19.13 -3.59 -10.87
CA VAL A 157 -19.51 -4.84 -11.55
C VAL A 157 -18.25 -5.51 -12.11
N MET A 158 -18.14 -6.84 -12.00
CA MET A 158 -16.96 -7.58 -12.49
C MET A 158 -16.70 -7.40 -14.00
N THR A 159 -17.76 -7.14 -14.78
CA THR A 159 -17.65 -6.86 -16.22
C THR A 159 -17.14 -5.46 -16.54
N ASN A 160 -17.11 -4.54 -15.56
CA ASN A 160 -16.57 -3.21 -15.74
C ASN A 160 -15.05 -3.23 -15.55
N LEU A 161 -14.33 -3.67 -16.60
CA LEU A 161 -12.88 -3.83 -16.59
C LEU A 161 -12.15 -2.51 -16.30
N TYR A 162 -12.67 -1.39 -16.80
CA TYR A 162 -12.16 -0.05 -16.51
C TYR A 162 -12.17 0.25 -15.00
N TYR A 163 -13.33 0.06 -14.35
CA TYR A 163 -13.46 0.23 -12.90
C TYR A 163 -12.50 -0.69 -12.14
N ASN A 164 -12.41 -1.96 -12.54
CA ASN A 164 -11.56 -2.93 -11.85
C ASN A 164 -10.07 -2.60 -11.99
N THR A 165 -9.60 -2.14 -13.15
CA THR A 165 -8.20 -1.70 -13.35
C THR A 165 -7.86 -0.50 -12.46
N VAL A 166 -8.71 0.53 -12.43
CA VAL A 166 -8.45 1.69 -11.58
C VAL A 166 -8.59 1.35 -10.11
N LYS A 167 -9.55 0.49 -9.73
CA LYS A 167 -9.68 -0.04 -8.37
C LYS A 167 -8.43 -0.79 -7.92
N MET A 168 -7.85 -1.63 -8.78
CA MET A 168 -6.59 -2.31 -8.47
C MET A 168 -5.46 -1.31 -8.24
N LEU A 169 -5.33 -0.27 -9.07
CA LEU A 169 -4.32 0.77 -8.83
C LEU A 169 -4.54 1.45 -7.47
N LEU A 170 -5.79 1.83 -7.17
CA LEU A 170 -6.19 2.49 -5.93
C LEU A 170 -5.88 1.64 -4.70
N GLU A 171 -6.25 0.35 -4.70
CA GLU A 171 -5.97 -0.59 -3.61
C GLU A 171 -4.48 -0.63 -3.27
N ARG A 172 -3.61 -0.52 -4.28
CA ARG A 172 -2.15 -0.52 -4.07
C ARG A 172 -1.64 0.78 -3.48
N VAL A 173 -2.13 1.93 -3.94
CA VAL A 173 -1.64 3.24 -3.49
C VAL A 173 -2.27 3.71 -2.17
N SER A 174 -3.46 3.21 -1.82
CA SER A 174 -4.18 3.63 -0.62
C SER A 174 -3.91 2.76 0.62
N SER A 175 -3.38 1.56 0.45
CA SER A 175 -3.14 0.62 1.55
C SER A 175 -1.87 0.99 2.35
N VAL A 176 -1.87 2.15 3.00
CA VAL A 176 -0.77 2.57 3.87
C VAL A 176 -0.82 1.74 5.15
N MET A 177 0.05 0.75 5.26
CA MET A 177 0.12 -0.11 6.46
C MET A 177 0.68 0.63 7.68
N ILE A 178 1.65 1.53 7.43
CA ILE A 178 2.40 2.27 8.44
C ILE A 178 2.38 3.75 8.06
N ASP A 179 1.71 4.56 8.88
CA ASP A 179 1.73 6.03 8.85
C ASP A 179 2.41 6.58 10.13
N HIS A 180 2.44 7.91 10.27
CA HIS A 180 3.08 8.56 11.43
C HIS A 180 2.46 8.14 12.78
N GLU A 181 1.13 7.98 12.83
CA GLU A 181 0.43 7.49 14.02
C GLU A 181 0.85 6.05 14.35
N SER A 182 0.87 5.19 13.34
CA SER A 182 1.27 3.78 13.45
C SER A 182 2.69 3.64 13.99
N LEU A 183 3.65 4.46 13.53
CA LEU A 183 5.03 4.44 14.04
C LEU A 183 5.12 4.80 15.51
N LYS A 184 4.36 5.82 15.97
CA LYS A 184 4.34 6.24 17.37
C LYS A 184 3.82 5.12 18.27
N ILE A 185 2.73 4.47 17.87
CA ILE A 185 2.16 3.32 18.58
C ILE A 185 3.18 2.18 18.64
N LEU A 186 3.83 1.88 17.51
CA LEU A 186 4.80 0.79 17.43
C LEU A 186 6.00 1.01 18.35
N VAL A 187 6.54 2.23 18.41
CA VAL A 187 7.62 2.58 19.34
C VAL A 187 7.19 2.36 20.79
N GLY A 188 5.98 2.80 21.16
CA GLY A 188 5.43 2.56 22.50
C GLY A 188 5.29 1.07 22.82
N TYR A 189 4.86 0.26 21.85
CA TYR A 189 4.77 -1.19 22.00
C TYR A 189 6.13 -1.86 22.23
N VAL A 190 7.15 -1.44 21.48
CA VAL A 190 8.51 -1.97 21.66
C VAL A 190 9.07 -1.56 23.02
N GLU A 191 8.82 -0.33 23.46
CA GLU A 191 9.24 0.15 24.79
C GLU A 191 8.59 -0.65 25.93
N ASP A 192 7.30 -0.94 25.86
CA ASP A 192 6.60 -1.76 26.86
C ASP A 192 7.18 -3.18 26.93
N CYS A 193 7.38 -3.83 25.77
CA CYS A 193 8.00 -5.15 25.69
C CYS A 193 9.44 -5.18 26.24
N LEU A 194 10.23 -4.12 26.02
CA LEU A 194 11.59 -4.01 26.57
C LEU A 194 11.60 -3.88 28.10
N LYS A 195 10.56 -3.28 28.68
CA LYS A 195 10.39 -3.13 30.12
C LYS A 195 9.73 -4.34 30.78
N GLY A 196 9.37 -5.37 30.01
CA GLY A 196 8.64 -6.53 30.50
C GLY A 196 7.19 -6.24 30.87
N GLY A 197 6.56 -5.27 30.19
CA GLY A 197 5.16 -4.93 30.39
C GLY A 197 4.19 -5.99 29.87
N ASN A 198 2.90 -5.75 30.10
CA ASN A 198 1.83 -6.71 29.83
C ASN A 198 1.53 -6.90 28.34
N LEU A 199 1.99 -5.98 27.48
CA LEU A 199 1.72 -6.02 26.04
C LEU A 199 2.32 -7.27 25.36
N VAL A 200 3.34 -7.87 25.95
CA VAL A 200 3.98 -9.09 25.45
C VAL A 200 2.95 -10.20 25.20
N GLU A 201 2.00 -10.39 26.13
CA GLU A 201 0.94 -11.38 26.01
C GLU A 201 -0.07 -10.99 24.93
N GLU A 202 -0.42 -9.71 24.84
CA GLU A 202 -1.36 -9.18 23.84
C GLU A 202 -0.83 -9.31 22.40
N VAL A 203 0.47 -9.11 22.19
CA VAL A 203 1.13 -9.29 20.88
C VAL A 203 1.38 -10.77 20.59
N GLY A 204 1.31 -11.64 21.60
CA GLY A 204 1.48 -13.09 21.44
C GLY A 204 2.92 -13.47 21.07
N LEU A 205 3.92 -12.79 21.64
CA LEU A 205 5.34 -13.12 21.46
C LEU A 205 5.94 -13.67 22.75
N HIS A 206 7.03 -14.44 22.62
CA HIS A 206 7.73 -14.95 23.79
C HIS A 206 8.39 -13.79 24.57
N PRO A 207 8.17 -13.64 25.90
CA PRO A 207 8.65 -12.50 26.69
C PRO A 207 10.13 -12.20 26.52
N ASN A 208 10.98 -13.23 26.56
CA ASN A 208 12.43 -13.07 26.43
C ASN A 208 12.90 -12.59 25.05
N SER A 209 12.05 -12.60 24.02
CA SER A 209 12.42 -12.21 22.65
C SER A 209 11.57 -11.06 22.09
N ALA A 210 10.49 -10.66 22.77
CA ALA A 210 9.55 -9.67 22.29
C ALA A 210 10.23 -8.32 22.01
N GLY A 211 11.03 -7.82 22.96
CA GLY A 211 11.78 -6.57 22.80
C GLY A 211 12.77 -6.60 21.62
N GLU A 212 13.57 -7.65 21.49
CA GLU A 212 14.53 -7.81 20.38
C GLU A 212 13.83 -7.84 19.02
N ARG A 213 12.73 -8.58 18.91
CA ARG A 213 11.89 -8.64 17.70
C ARG A 213 11.27 -7.26 17.39
N GLY A 214 10.92 -6.50 18.42
CA GLY A 214 10.44 -5.13 18.30
C GLY A 214 11.47 -4.17 17.71
N LEU A 215 12.72 -4.24 18.20
CA LEU A 215 13.82 -3.44 17.66
C LEU A 215 14.11 -3.79 16.19
N LYS A 216 14.10 -5.10 15.84
CA LYS A 216 14.24 -5.55 14.45
C LYS A 216 13.12 -4.99 13.56
N LEU A 217 11.88 -4.98 14.05
CA LEU A 217 10.75 -4.40 13.36
C LEU A 217 10.91 -2.90 13.13
N LEU A 218 11.36 -2.13 14.13
CA LEU A 218 11.63 -0.71 13.96
C LEU A 218 12.74 -0.45 12.93
N MET A 219 13.77 -1.31 12.87
CA MET A 219 14.80 -1.25 11.84
C MET A 219 14.25 -1.55 10.43
N VAL A 220 13.32 -2.51 10.30
CA VAL A 220 12.61 -2.74 9.03
C VAL A 220 11.81 -1.50 8.63
N CYS A 221 11.09 -0.89 9.56
CA CYS A 221 10.34 0.34 9.31
C CYS A 221 11.27 1.50 8.90
N SER A 222 12.43 1.64 9.55
CA SER A 222 13.39 2.69 9.19
C SER A 222 13.92 2.54 7.78
N THR A 223 14.14 1.32 7.29
CA THR A 223 14.62 1.08 5.91
C THR A 223 13.57 1.34 4.82
N LEU A 224 12.30 1.41 5.19
CA LEU A 224 11.18 1.50 4.24
C LEU A 224 10.57 2.91 4.17
N PHE A 225 10.58 3.64 5.29
CA PHE A 225 9.83 4.89 5.44
C PHE A 225 10.70 6.12 5.74
N PHE A 226 12.02 5.95 5.92
CA PHE A 226 13.01 7.01 6.11
C PHE A 226 14.17 6.85 5.12
#